data_AF-A0A9D6LU46-F1
#
_entry.id   AF-A0A9D6LU46-F1
#
_cell.length_a   1.000
_cell.length_b   1.000
_cell.length_c   1.000
_cell.angle_alpha   90.00
_cell.angle_beta   90.00
_cell.angle_gamma   90.00
#
_symmetry.space_group_name_H-M   'P 1'
#
loop_
_entity.id
_entity.type
_entity.pdbx_description
1 polymer ?
#
loop_
_entity_poly.entity_id
_entity_poly.type
_entity_poly.pdbx_seq_one_letter_code
_entity_poly.pdbx_strand_id
1 'polypeptide(L)'
;MGIPKALLILACLLPIAAECEQSYRVYTEHPRLWLDTRRLRLLRRERERDSIRWQQLELLLKSGRPLPEEPLVQALEYQVAGDEHAGRLAVNWALERTSGAEAPGWGELRLLAVVFDWCYPLIDEKDRARLAKRMARGVESGAARPGIRSFSAAALAAISLADDWPGSEAALATAFEKRWKKEFLPILQEGGGLLDAPADRVAFLEMCHAAQHNLNFDLWNQAPVFFKQLPYYLLLECYPPPVTIAGHRFHQPSERFTARSDPELQGELARVAELLTSAYETNAVETQFLQGWITHDIYRLGTLSGAPYEFLWMNPYQPGLSYYNVPLYLYDEIGGRLLARSSWDDDAEWIGYFGAELQLFADGHRTLVDPKKQISPIVFPQLAVVAAAGDARFQVRLAEGDDVFVVFLEPGKTYWVKTGEAAFAPHVAGKGGIL
;
A
#
# COMPACT_ATOMS: atom_id res chain seq x y z
N MET A 1 -5.14 -37.02 -68.42
CA MET A 1 -5.79 -35.84 -67.81
C MET A 1 -6.68 -36.34 -66.68
N GLY A 2 -6.37 -35.97 -65.43
CA GLY A 2 -7.12 -36.39 -64.24
C GLY A 2 -6.23 -36.31 -63.01
N ILE A 3 -6.17 -35.13 -62.38
CA ILE A 3 -5.44 -34.91 -61.12
C ILE A 3 -6.38 -35.24 -59.95
N PRO A 4 -5.94 -36.01 -58.94
CA PRO A 4 -6.79 -36.44 -57.83
C PRO A 4 -6.90 -35.38 -56.73
N LYS A 5 -7.99 -35.51 -55.96
CA LYS A 5 -8.41 -34.70 -54.82
C LYS A 5 -7.34 -34.64 -53.73
N ALA A 6 -6.82 -33.44 -53.45
CA ALA A 6 -6.08 -33.16 -52.22
C ALA A 6 -7.08 -32.72 -51.12
N LEU A 7 -7.18 -33.54 -50.07
CA LEU A 7 -7.87 -33.24 -48.83
C LEU A 7 -6.95 -32.31 -48.02
N LEU A 8 -7.27 -31.02 -47.93
CA LEU A 8 -6.57 -30.08 -47.07
C LEU A 8 -7.21 -30.17 -45.67
N ILE A 9 -6.62 -30.96 -44.77
CA ILE A 9 -6.96 -30.92 -43.35
C ILE A 9 -6.27 -29.68 -42.76
N LEU A 10 -7.05 -28.62 -42.58
CA LEU A 10 -6.64 -27.44 -41.83
C LEU A 10 -6.65 -27.83 -40.34
N ALA A 11 -5.48 -28.17 -39.80
CA ALA A 11 -5.30 -28.31 -38.36
C ALA A 11 -5.38 -26.92 -37.72
N CYS A 12 -6.55 -26.55 -37.22
CA CYS A 12 -6.71 -25.42 -36.31
C CYS A 12 -5.98 -25.74 -35.00
N LEU A 13 -4.71 -25.36 -34.91
CA LEU A 13 -4.00 -25.20 -33.64
C LEU A 13 -4.61 -24.00 -32.90
N LEU A 14 -5.72 -24.24 -32.20
CA LEU A 14 -6.15 -23.34 -31.14
C LEU A 14 -5.12 -23.47 -30.01
N PRO A 15 -4.57 -22.37 -29.48
CA PRO A 15 -3.83 -22.45 -28.24
C PRO A 15 -4.82 -22.86 -27.15
N ILE A 16 -4.67 -24.07 -26.63
CA ILE A 16 -5.25 -24.43 -25.34
C ILE A 16 -4.52 -23.53 -24.35
N ALA A 17 -5.16 -22.42 -23.97
CA ALA A 17 -4.81 -21.74 -22.74
C ALA A 17 -5.05 -22.77 -21.63
N ALA A 18 -3.96 -23.38 -21.14
CA ALA A 18 -4.01 -24.09 -19.89
C ALA A 18 -4.32 -23.02 -18.83
N GLU A 19 -5.58 -22.91 -18.41
CA GLU A 19 -5.90 -22.41 -17.08
C GLU A 19 -5.16 -23.34 -16.13
N CYS A 20 -3.95 -22.96 -15.73
CA CYS A 20 -3.25 -23.59 -14.64
C CYS A 20 -4.13 -23.32 -13.42
N GLU A 21 -4.88 -24.32 -12.97
CA GLU A 21 -5.75 -24.23 -11.81
C GLU A 21 -4.95 -23.60 -10.67
N GLN A 22 -5.37 -22.41 -10.22
CA GLN A 22 -4.65 -21.65 -9.21
C GLN A 22 -4.64 -22.47 -7.92
N SER A 23 -3.48 -23.04 -7.56
CA SER A 23 -3.36 -23.70 -6.28
C SER A 23 -3.24 -22.66 -5.16
N TYR A 24 -3.97 -22.90 -4.09
CA TYR A 24 -3.92 -22.11 -2.85
C TYR A 24 -3.15 -22.85 -1.75
N ARG A 25 -2.42 -23.89 -2.12
CA ARG A 25 -1.51 -24.60 -1.24
C ARG A 25 -0.28 -23.74 -0.97
N VAL A 26 0.13 -23.68 0.28
CA VAL A 26 1.40 -23.06 0.69
C VAL A 26 2.52 -24.08 0.48
N TYR A 27 3.59 -23.67 -0.20
CA TYR A 27 4.70 -24.55 -0.58
C TYR A 27 6.01 -24.29 0.19
N THR A 28 5.98 -23.32 1.10
CA THR A 28 7.14 -22.83 1.86
C THR A 28 7.10 -23.34 3.30
N GLU A 29 8.28 -23.40 3.92
CA GLU A 29 8.45 -23.69 5.34
C GLU A 29 8.53 -22.39 6.15
N HIS A 30 8.40 -22.51 7.48
CA HIS A 30 8.58 -21.39 8.41
C HIS A 30 10.03 -20.86 8.40
N PRO A 31 10.25 -19.53 8.48
CA PRO A 31 9.25 -18.46 8.43
C PRO A 31 8.74 -18.20 7.00
N ARG A 32 7.41 -18.08 6.87
CA ARG A 32 6.65 -17.85 5.63
C ARG A 32 6.32 -16.37 5.40
N LEU A 33 6.15 -15.62 6.48
CA LEU A 33 5.66 -14.26 6.44
C LEU A 33 6.85 -13.30 6.35
N TRP A 34 7.01 -12.65 5.20
CA TRP A 34 7.92 -11.54 4.91
C TRP A 34 9.44 -11.83 5.02
N LEU A 35 9.87 -12.86 5.77
CA LEU A 35 11.26 -13.23 6.00
C LEU A 35 11.71 -14.39 5.11
N ASP A 36 11.58 -14.22 3.80
CA ASP A 36 12.21 -15.15 2.86
C ASP A 36 13.72 -15.28 3.14
N THR A 37 14.34 -16.34 2.63
CA THR A 37 15.77 -16.61 2.86
C THR A 37 16.68 -15.45 2.46
N ARG A 38 16.31 -14.67 1.43
CA ARG A 38 17.09 -13.54 0.94
C ARG A 38 16.98 -12.36 1.91
N ARG A 39 15.77 -12.00 2.35
CA ARG A 39 15.54 -10.90 3.29
C ARG A 39 16.15 -11.22 4.64
N LEU A 40 15.91 -12.41 5.19
CA LEU A 40 16.49 -12.80 6.47
C LEU A 40 18.03 -12.74 6.46
N ARG A 41 18.66 -13.17 5.36
CA ARG A 41 20.11 -13.04 5.17
C ARG A 41 20.56 -11.57 5.12
N LEU A 42 19.80 -10.69 4.47
CA LEU A 42 20.10 -9.26 4.40
C LEU A 42 20.01 -8.63 5.79
N LEU A 43 18.95 -8.89 6.55
CA LEU A 43 18.76 -8.37 7.90
C LEU A 43 19.85 -8.84 8.87
N ARG A 44 20.24 -10.12 8.80
CA ARG A 44 21.36 -10.65 9.60
C ARG A 44 22.68 -9.97 9.26
N ARG A 45 22.92 -9.66 7.98
CA ARG A 45 24.10 -8.89 7.57
C ARG A 45 24.04 -7.44 8.03
N GLU A 46 22.87 -6.80 8.01
CA GLU A 46 22.68 -5.44 8.55
C GLU A 46 23.02 -5.39 10.04
N ARG A 47 22.63 -6.41 10.81
CA ARG A 47 23.01 -6.61 12.21
C ARG A 47 24.52 -6.83 12.37
N GLU A 48 25.10 -7.78 11.64
CA GLU A 48 26.53 -8.11 11.72
C GLU A 48 27.44 -6.93 11.36
N ARG A 49 26.98 -6.05 10.45
CA ARG A 49 27.67 -4.83 10.06
C ARG A 49 27.40 -3.64 10.97
N ASP A 50 26.59 -3.84 12.00
CA ASP A 50 26.16 -2.78 12.92
C ASP A 50 25.62 -1.56 12.18
N SER A 51 24.71 -1.81 11.24
CA SER A 51 24.10 -0.74 10.44
C SER A 51 23.37 0.27 11.32
N ILE A 52 23.23 1.51 10.83
CA ILE A 52 22.54 2.58 11.57
C ILE A 52 21.09 2.17 11.92
N ARG A 53 20.38 1.48 11.02
CA ARG A 53 19.01 0.98 11.29
C ARG A 53 19.00 -0.06 12.40
N TRP A 54 19.97 -0.97 12.41
CA TRP A 54 20.11 -1.93 13.49
C TRP A 54 20.42 -1.24 14.82
N GLN A 55 21.41 -0.34 14.87
CA GLN A 55 21.77 0.43 16.07
C GLN A 55 20.56 1.17 16.64
N GLN A 56 19.75 1.76 15.76
CA GLN A 56 18.53 2.47 16.14
C GLN A 56 17.50 1.52 16.76
N LEU A 57 17.21 0.39 16.11
CA LEU A 57 16.29 -0.62 16.64
C LEU A 57 16.78 -1.18 17.99
N GLU A 58 18.08 -1.48 18.08
CA GLU A 58 18.71 -2.03 19.28
C GLU A 58 18.65 -1.03 20.46
N LEU A 59 18.84 0.26 20.20
CA LEU A 59 18.69 1.31 21.21
C LEU A 59 17.26 1.36 21.76
N LEU A 60 16.25 1.21 20.89
CA LEU A 60 14.85 1.21 21.30
C LEU A 60 14.52 -0.03 22.13
N LEU A 61 15.00 -1.21 21.74
CA LEU A 61 14.88 -2.45 22.50
C LEU A 61 15.50 -2.31 23.91
N LYS A 62 16.71 -1.75 23.99
CA LYS A 62 17.41 -1.52 25.26
C LYS A 62 16.80 -0.41 26.12
N SER A 63 15.91 0.42 25.56
CA SER A 63 15.30 1.53 26.31
C SER A 63 14.31 1.07 27.38
N GLY A 64 13.80 -0.16 27.29
CA GLY A 64 12.76 -0.69 28.18
C GLY A 64 11.40 0.00 28.07
N ARG A 65 11.20 0.85 27.05
CA ARG A 65 9.90 1.50 26.79
C ARG A 65 8.94 0.49 26.14
N PRO A 66 7.64 0.51 26.48
CA PRO A 66 6.64 -0.29 25.79
C PRO A 66 6.61 0.01 24.29
N LEU A 67 6.67 -1.03 23.47
CA LEU A 67 6.60 -0.93 22.01
C LEU A 67 5.15 -1.17 21.54
N PRO A 68 4.62 -0.38 20.59
CA PRO A 68 3.24 -0.55 20.10
C PRO A 68 2.94 -1.95 19.57
N GLU A 69 3.90 -2.57 18.87
CA GLU A 69 3.82 -3.95 18.36
C GLU A 69 4.93 -4.82 18.94
N GLU A 70 5.09 -4.80 20.27
CA GLU A 70 6.16 -5.50 20.98
C GLU A 70 6.41 -6.97 20.54
N PRO A 71 5.41 -7.85 20.32
CA PRO A 71 5.64 -9.22 19.90
C PRO A 71 6.27 -9.34 18.50
N LEU A 72 5.97 -8.40 17.59
CA LEU A 72 6.60 -8.33 16.27
C LEU A 72 8.09 -8.04 16.43
N VAL A 73 8.45 -7.09 17.30
CA VAL A 73 9.84 -6.71 17.51
C VAL A 73 10.63 -7.82 18.21
N GLN A 74 10.05 -8.46 19.23
CA GLN A 74 10.65 -9.61 19.91
C GLN A 74 10.87 -10.80 18.96
N ALA A 75 9.90 -11.10 18.08
CA ALA A 75 10.05 -12.14 17.07
C ALA A 75 11.12 -11.78 16.01
N LEU A 76 11.20 -10.50 15.63
CA LEU A 76 12.23 -9.99 14.70
C LEU A 76 13.63 -10.13 15.29
N GLU A 77 13.79 -9.79 16.57
CA GLU A 77 15.04 -9.95 17.31
C GLU A 77 15.43 -11.43 17.39
N TYR A 78 14.52 -12.35 17.68
CA TYR A 78 14.81 -13.78 17.60
C TYR A 78 15.33 -14.20 16.22
N GLN A 79 14.64 -13.79 15.15
CA GLN A 79 15.01 -14.17 13.78
C GLN A 79 16.38 -13.64 13.34
N VAL A 80 16.69 -12.40 13.72
CA VAL A 80 17.87 -11.67 13.25
C VAL A 80 19.04 -11.81 14.21
N ALA A 81 18.81 -11.75 15.53
CA ALA A 81 19.82 -11.86 16.59
C ALA A 81 20.08 -13.31 17.03
N GLY A 82 19.10 -14.21 16.88
CA GLY A 82 19.12 -15.53 17.50
C GLY A 82 18.78 -15.50 18.99
N ASP A 83 18.17 -14.41 19.47
CA ASP A 83 17.80 -14.26 20.88
C ASP A 83 16.57 -15.11 21.21
N GLU A 84 16.80 -16.29 21.78
CA GLU A 84 15.72 -17.18 22.22
C GLU A 84 14.86 -16.58 23.34
N HIS A 85 15.42 -15.69 24.19
CA HIS A 85 14.65 -15.08 25.26
C HIS A 85 13.59 -14.14 24.68
N ALA A 86 13.98 -13.27 23.74
CA ALA A 86 13.05 -12.42 23.00
C ALA A 86 11.98 -13.26 22.29
N GLY A 87 12.38 -14.32 21.58
CA GLY A 87 11.45 -15.24 20.93
C GLY A 87 10.44 -15.88 21.89
N ARG A 88 10.88 -16.29 23.09
CA ARG A 88 10.01 -16.85 24.13
C ARG A 88 9.05 -15.82 24.73
N LEU A 89 9.45 -14.55 24.86
CA LEU A 89 8.54 -13.48 25.28
C LEU A 89 7.40 -13.30 24.28
N ALA A 90 7.71 -13.31 22.97
CA ALA A 90 6.70 -13.23 21.92
C ALA A 90 5.74 -14.43 21.97
N VAL A 91 6.28 -15.64 22.15
CA VAL A 91 5.46 -16.87 22.29
C VAL A 91 4.56 -16.80 23.52
N ASN A 92 5.08 -16.37 24.68
CA ASN A 92 4.28 -16.22 25.89
C ASN A 92 3.12 -15.24 25.70
N TRP A 93 3.39 -14.09 25.07
CA TRP A 93 2.35 -13.14 24.69
C TRP A 93 1.25 -13.78 23.84
N ALA A 94 1.63 -14.62 22.86
CA ALA A 94 0.66 -15.31 22.01
C ALA A 94 -0.18 -16.33 22.81
N LEU A 95 0.45 -17.07 23.73
CA LEU A 95 -0.20 -18.10 24.54
C LEU A 95 -1.23 -17.53 25.52
N GLU A 96 -0.96 -16.37 26.11
CA GLU A 96 -1.91 -15.65 26.97
C GLU A 96 -3.24 -15.35 26.27
N ARG A 97 -3.21 -15.21 24.94
CA ARG A 97 -4.38 -14.88 24.09
C ARG A 97 -5.15 -16.10 23.60
N THR A 98 -4.68 -17.31 23.88
CA THR A 98 -5.38 -18.56 23.47
C THR A 98 -6.67 -18.81 24.25
N SER A 99 -6.82 -18.24 25.44
CA SER A 99 -7.97 -18.46 26.33
C SER A 99 -9.18 -17.58 26.03
N GLY A 100 -9.09 -16.65 25.07
CA GLY A 100 -10.16 -15.72 24.73
C GLY A 100 -11.39 -16.42 24.12
N ALA A 101 -12.58 -16.11 24.65
CA ALA A 101 -13.85 -16.65 24.14
C ALA A 101 -14.18 -16.12 22.73
N GLU A 102 -13.93 -14.83 22.48
CA GLU A 102 -14.21 -14.16 21.20
C GLU A 102 -13.04 -14.30 20.23
N ALA A 103 -13.31 -14.54 18.95
CA ALA A 103 -12.28 -14.60 17.90
C ALA A 103 -11.40 -13.32 17.88
N PRO A 104 -10.09 -13.44 17.64
CA PRO A 104 -9.16 -12.32 17.72
C PRO A 104 -9.57 -11.17 16.79
N GLY A 105 -9.27 -9.94 17.19
CA GLY A 105 -9.35 -8.78 16.30
C GLY A 105 -8.34 -8.90 15.14
N TRP A 106 -8.48 -8.09 14.09
CA TRP A 106 -7.56 -8.16 12.94
C TRP A 106 -6.10 -7.89 13.33
N GLY A 107 -5.85 -6.91 14.21
CA GLY A 107 -4.49 -6.58 14.68
C GLY A 107 -3.88 -7.68 15.53
N GLU A 108 -4.67 -8.26 16.45
CA GLU A 108 -4.24 -9.42 17.25
C GLU A 108 -3.95 -10.62 16.35
N LEU A 109 -4.83 -10.93 15.38
CA LEU A 109 -4.65 -12.06 14.47
C LEU A 109 -3.40 -11.90 13.59
N ARG A 110 -3.14 -10.68 13.10
CA ARG A 110 -1.91 -10.36 12.37
C ARG A 110 -0.67 -10.66 13.21
N LEU A 111 -0.61 -10.17 14.45
CA LEU A 111 0.54 -10.40 15.33
C LEU A 111 0.67 -11.86 15.74
N LEU A 112 -0.44 -12.57 16.02
CA LEU A 112 -0.42 -14.01 16.27
C LEU A 112 0.16 -14.78 15.08
N ALA A 113 -0.20 -14.41 13.85
CA ALA A 113 0.35 -15.03 12.64
C ALA A 113 1.87 -14.85 12.52
N VAL A 114 2.36 -13.63 12.77
CA VAL A 114 3.80 -13.35 12.78
C VAL A 114 4.53 -14.14 13.86
N VAL A 115 4.03 -14.14 15.10
CA VAL A 115 4.68 -14.87 16.19
C VAL A 115 4.65 -16.37 15.94
N PHE A 116 3.52 -16.93 15.49
CA PHE A 116 3.41 -18.34 15.17
C PHE A 116 4.41 -18.74 14.09
N ASP A 117 4.54 -17.92 13.06
CA ASP A 117 5.40 -18.18 11.91
C ASP A 117 6.89 -18.00 12.22
N TRP A 118 7.26 -16.89 12.87
CA TRP A 118 8.67 -16.54 13.12
C TRP A 118 9.21 -17.26 14.34
N CYS A 119 8.41 -17.51 15.36
CA CYS A 119 8.86 -18.23 16.54
C CYS A 119 8.52 -19.73 16.48
N TYR A 120 8.06 -20.26 15.34
CA TYR A 120 7.62 -21.65 15.18
C TYR A 120 8.51 -22.70 15.87
N PRO A 121 9.86 -22.64 15.76
CA PRO A 121 10.73 -23.63 16.40
C PRO A 121 10.73 -23.59 17.94
N LEU A 122 10.31 -22.48 18.54
CA LEU A 122 10.28 -22.29 19.99
C LEU A 122 8.96 -22.73 20.63
N ILE A 123 7.93 -22.98 19.83
CA ILE A 123 6.59 -23.35 20.30
C ILE A 123 6.50 -24.87 20.36
N ASP A 124 6.16 -25.43 21.51
CA ASP A 124 5.95 -26.87 21.63
C ASP A 124 4.67 -27.33 20.91
N GLU A 125 4.53 -28.63 20.66
CA GLU A 125 3.43 -29.18 19.88
C GLU A 125 2.04 -28.90 20.48
N LYS A 126 1.92 -28.94 21.81
CA LYS A 126 0.64 -28.70 22.50
C LYS A 126 0.23 -27.24 22.37
N ASP A 127 1.18 -26.34 22.54
CA ASP A 127 0.97 -24.91 22.44
C ASP A 127 0.78 -24.46 20.97
N ARG A 128 1.45 -25.10 20.00
CA ARG A 128 1.14 -24.94 18.57
C ARG A 128 -0.31 -25.30 18.27
N ALA A 129 -0.80 -26.45 18.74
CA ALA A 129 -2.19 -26.84 18.51
C ALA A 129 -3.21 -25.85 19.14
N ARG A 130 -2.89 -25.28 20.31
CA ARG A 130 -3.72 -24.26 20.97
C ARG A 130 -3.76 -22.96 20.16
N LEU A 131 -2.60 -22.48 19.72
CA LEU A 131 -2.47 -21.27 18.90
C LEU A 131 -3.16 -21.46 17.54
N ALA A 132 -2.92 -22.59 16.87
CA ALA A 132 -3.55 -22.92 15.60
C ALA A 132 -5.08 -22.89 15.69
N LYS A 133 -5.65 -23.51 16.74
CA LYS A 133 -7.10 -23.46 16.98
C LYS A 133 -7.62 -22.04 17.22
N ARG A 134 -6.86 -21.22 17.96
CA ARG A 134 -7.22 -19.81 18.24
C ARG A 134 -7.22 -18.98 16.95
N MET A 135 -6.17 -19.12 16.15
CA MET A 135 -5.99 -18.39 14.90
C MET A 135 -6.97 -18.85 13.81
N ALA A 136 -7.27 -20.14 13.71
CA ALA A 136 -8.27 -20.68 12.77
C ALA A 136 -9.65 -20.02 12.97
N ARG A 137 -10.09 -19.84 14.23
CA ARG A 137 -11.31 -19.06 14.54
C ARG A 137 -11.22 -17.61 14.06
N GLY A 138 -10.03 -17.02 14.16
CA GLY A 138 -9.72 -15.69 13.63
C GLY A 138 -9.83 -15.64 12.11
N VAL A 139 -9.32 -16.65 11.40
CA VAL A 139 -9.43 -16.77 9.95
C VAL A 139 -10.91 -16.88 9.52
N GLU A 140 -11.67 -17.77 10.15
CA GLU A 140 -13.09 -17.98 9.87
C GLU A 140 -13.93 -16.73 10.14
N SER A 141 -13.68 -16.04 11.26
CA SER A 141 -14.36 -14.79 11.60
C SER A 141 -13.93 -13.63 10.70
N GLY A 142 -12.64 -13.53 10.40
CA GLY A 142 -12.06 -12.49 9.54
C GLY A 142 -12.58 -12.58 8.11
N ALA A 143 -12.83 -13.78 7.61
CA ALA A 143 -13.47 -14.00 6.30
C ALA A 143 -14.85 -13.33 6.22
N ALA A 144 -15.62 -13.27 7.30
CA ALA A 144 -16.93 -12.61 7.35
C ALA A 144 -16.87 -11.11 7.67
N ARG A 145 -15.75 -10.60 8.21
CA ARG A 145 -15.61 -9.18 8.59
C ARG A 145 -15.31 -8.30 7.38
N PRO A 146 -15.95 -7.12 7.26
CA PRO A 146 -15.68 -6.19 6.18
C PRO A 146 -14.28 -5.56 6.31
N GLY A 147 -13.79 -5.03 5.18
CA GLY A 147 -12.55 -4.25 5.12
C GLY A 147 -11.29 -5.08 4.85
N ILE A 148 -10.31 -4.41 4.26
CA ILE A 148 -9.08 -5.05 3.77
C ILE A 148 -8.18 -5.54 4.91
N ARG A 149 -8.18 -4.88 6.09
CA ARG A 149 -7.35 -5.30 7.24
C ARG A 149 -7.75 -6.67 7.79
N SER A 150 -9.06 -6.91 7.94
CA SER A 150 -9.56 -8.22 8.39
C SER A 150 -9.26 -9.33 7.38
N PHE A 151 -9.40 -9.00 6.09
CA PHE A 151 -9.04 -9.90 4.99
C PHE A 151 -7.53 -10.24 5.02
N SER A 152 -6.67 -9.22 5.09
CA SER A 152 -5.22 -9.40 5.13
C SER A 152 -4.77 -10.21 6.34
N ALA A 153 -5.27 -9.91 7.54
CA ALA A 153 -4.92 -10.64 8.75
C ALA A 153 -5.36 -12.11 8.68
N ALA A 154 -6.54 -12.39 8.12
CA ALA A 154 -7.02 -13.76 7.92
C ALA A 154 -6.17 -14.53 6.90
N ALA A 155 -5.77 -13.89 5.80
CA ALA A 155 -4.89 -14.50 4.80
C ALA A 155 -3.49 -14.79 5.37
N LEU A 156 -2.89 -13.84 6.10
CA LEU A 156 -1.60 -14.04 6.76
C LEU A 156 -1.66 -15.19 7.77
N ALA A 157 -2.71 -15.25 8.59
CA ALA A 157 -2.91 -16.35 9.53
C ALA A 157 -3.09 -17.69 8.80
N ALA A 158 -3.91 -17.78 7.76
CA ALA A 158 -4.08 -19.01 7.00
C ALA A 158 -2.77 -19.46 6.33
N ILE A 159 -1.93 -18.55 5.84
CA ILE A 159 -0.60 -18.88 5.32
C ILE A 159 0.29 -19.44 6.43
N SER A 160 0.32 -18.79 7.61
CA SER A 160 1.14 -19.27 8.74
C SER A 160 0.71 -20.66 9.23
N LEU A 161 -0.58 -21.02 9.12
CA LEU A 161 -1.13 -22.26 9.65
C LEU A 161 -1.09 -23.45 8.67
N ALA A 162 -0.44 -23.34 7.51
CA ALA A 162 -0.62 -24.31 6.42
C ALA A 162 -0.41 -25.78 6.81
N ASP A 163 0.53 -26.07 7.72
CA ASP A 163 0.81 -27.44 8.19
C ASP A 163 0.09 -27.81 9.50
N ASP A 164 -0.40 -26.81 10.24
CA ASP A 164 -0.97 -26.99 11.59
C ASP A 164 -2.50 -26.88 11.60
N TRP A 165 -3.10 -26.47 10.48
CA TRP A 165 -4.55 -26.41 10.30
C TRP A 165 -4.97 -26.88 8.91
N PRO A 166 -5.71 -28.00 8.79
CA PRO A 166 -6.16 -28.54 7.51
C PRO A 166 -7.08 -27.60 6.68
N GLY A 167 -7.69 -26.59 7.33
CA GLY A 167 -8.57 -25.64 6.66
C GLY A 167 -7.86 -24.53 5.90
N SER A 168 -6.53 -24.41 6.00
CA SER A 168 -5.76 -23.29 5.47
C SER A 168 -5.95 -23.09 3.97
N GLU A 169 -5.78 -24.14 3.16
CA GLU A 169 -5.93 -24.05 1.70
C GLU A 169 -7.35 -23.65 1.28
N ALA A 170 -8.38 -24.26 1.89
CA ALA A 170 -9.78 -23.93 1.60
C ALA A 170 -10.14 -22.50 2.02
N ALA A 171 -9.58 -22.01 3.13
CA ALA A 171 -9.75 -20.64 3.59
C ALA A 171 -9.08 -19.63 2.63
N LEU A 172 -7.85 -19.91 2.17
CA LEU A 172 -7.15 -19.08 1.19
C LEU A 172 -7.89 -19.06 -0.15
N ALA A 173 -8.33 -20.21 -0.64
CA ALA A 173 -9.15 -20.29 -1.85
C ALA A 173 -10.41 -19.45 -1.73
N THR A 174 -11.13 -19.56 -0.60
CA THR A 174 -12.31 -18.74 -0.34
C THR A 174 -11.99 -17.25 -0.29
N ALA A 175 -10.90 -16.87 0.40
CA ALA A 175 -10.48 -15.49 0.53
C ALA A 175 -10.18 -14.89 -0.86
N PHE A 176 -9.37 -15.55 -1.67
CA PHE A 176 -8.95 -14.99 -2.95
C PHE A 176 -10.01 -15.12 -4.05
N GLU A 177 -10.74 -16.24 -4.16
CA GLU A 177 -11.74 -16.43 -5.21
C GLU A 177 -13.05 -15.68 -4.95
N LYS A 178 -13.44 -15.51 -3.69
CA LYS A 178 -14.70 -14.81 -3.36
C LYS A 178 -14.46 -13.37 -2.98
N ARG A 179 -13.56 -13.09 -2.05
CA ARG A 179 -13.41 -11.72 -1.53
C ARG A 179 -12.50 -10.87 -2.39
N TRP A 180 -11.30 -11.35 -2.68
CA TRP A 180 -10.39 -10.59 -3.53
C TRP A 180 -10.99 -10.38 -4.94
N LYS A 181 -11.24 -11.47 -5.68
CA LYS A 181 -11.68 -11.36 -7.08
C LYS A 181 -13.05 -10.71 -7.27
N LYS A 182 -14.01 -10.90 -6.35
CA LYS A 182 -15.40 -10.41 -6.54
C LYS A 182 -15.74 -9.15 -5.77
N GLU A 183 -15.01 -8.80 -4.71
CA GLU A 183 -15.29 -7.62 -3.89
C GLU A 183 -14.19 -6.56 -4.06
N PHE A 184 -12.92 -6.91 -3.78
CA PHE A 184 -11.86 -5.90 -3.70
C PHE A 184 -11.23 -5.53 -5.04
N LEU A 185 -11.00 -6.52 -5.91
CA LEU A 185 -10.39 -6.29 -7.21
C LEU A 185 -11.24 -5.34 -8.08
N PRO A 186 -12.59 -5.50 -8.18
CA PRO A 186 -13.42 -4.54 -8.90
C PRO A 186 -13.31 -3.12 -8.32
N ILE A 187 -13.26 -2.97 -6.99
CA ILE A 187 -13.11 -1.65 -6.35
C ILE A 187 -11.80 -0.99 -6.80
N LEU A 188 -10.69 -1.73 -6.84
CA LEU A 188 -9.40 -1.19 -7.30
C LEU A 188 -9.42 -0.85 -8.81
N GLN A 189 -9.98 -1.73 -9.63
CA GLN A 189 -10.11 -1.51 -11.08
C GLN A 189 -11.04 -0.32 -11.40
N GLU A 190 -11.96 -0.02 -10.50
CA GLU A 190 -12.85 1.13 -10.57
C GLU A 190 -12.33 2.36 -9.81
N GLY A 191 -11.13 2.30 -9.21
CA GLY A 191 -10.51 3.43 -8.51
C GLY A 191 -11.19 3.82 -7.20
N GLY A 192 -11.97 2.90 -6.63
CA GLY A 192 -12.62 3.09 -5.34
C GLY A 192 -11.62 3.14 -4.18
N GLY A 193 -12.04 3.75 -3.08
CA GLY A 193 -11.18 4.11 -1.94
C GLY A 193 -10.75 2.96 -1.03
N LEU A 194 -10.48 1.76 -1.55
CA LEU A 194 -10.09 0.59 -0.75
C LEU A 194 -8.78 0.82 0.02
N LEU A 195 -7.87 1.58 -0.58
CA LEU A 195 -6.50 1.80 -0.12
C LEU A 195 -6.20 3.27 0.18
N ASP A 196 -7.24 4.04 0.53
CA ASP A 196 -7.11 5.48 0.80
C ASP A 196 -6.40 5.77 2.12
N ALA A 197 -6.64 4.94 3.14
CA ALA A 197 -5.99 5.12 4.43
C ALA A 197 -4.63 4.37 4.45
N PRO A 198 -3.56 5.00 4.98
CA PRO A 198 -2.26 4.36 5.14
C PRO A 198 -2.29 2.98 5.82
N ALA A 199 -3.07 2.82 6.90
CA ALA A 199 -3.19 1.52 7.57
C ALA A 199 -3.81 0.42 6.69
N ASP A 200 -4.73 0.78 5.78
CA ASP A 200 -5.31 -0.16 4.82
C ASP A 200 -4.26 -0.55 3.75
N ARG A 201 -3.44 0.40 3.30
CA ARG A 201 -2.28 0.12 2.43
C ARG A 201 -1.28 -0.82 3.06
N VAL A 202 -0.85 -0.55 4.29
CA VAL A 202 0.12 -1.39 5.02
C VAL A 202 -0.40 -2.83 5.12
N ALA A 203 -1.63 -3.02 5.63
CA ALA A 203 -2.21 -4.35 5.77
C ALA A 203 -2.35 -5.09 4.43
N PHE A 204 -2.73 -4.38 3.37
CA PHE A 204 -2.86 -4.96 2.04
C PHE A 204 -1.49 -5.37 1.46
N LEU A 205 -0.50 -4.50 1.52
CA LEU A 205 0.82 -4.74 0.95
C LEU A 205 1.56 -5.87 1.66
N GLU A 206 1.46 -5.96 2.99
CA GLU A 206 1.99 -7.10 3.74
C GLU A 206 1.40 -8.45 3.32
N MET A 207 0.09 -8.48 3.06
CA MET A 207 -0.57 -9.66 2.53
C MET A 207 -0.12 -9.95 1.09
N CYS A 208 0.10 -8.93 0.25
CA CYS A 208 0.65 -9.13 -1.09
C CYS A 208 2.02 -9.80 -1.05
N HIS A 209 2.92 -9.31 -0.19
CA HIS A 209 4.25 -9.90 0.00
C HIS A 209 4.15 -11.36 0.42
N ALA A 210 3.25 -11.68 1.36
CA ALA A 210 3.05 -13.07 1.81
C ALA A 210 2.41 -13.94 0.70
N ALA A 211 1.40 -13.47 -0.01
CA ALA A 211 0.72 -14.23 -1.06
C ALA A 211 1.65 -14.53 -2.24
N GLN A 212 2.45 -13.54 -2.68
CA GLN A 212 3.41 -13.72 -3.75
C GLN A 212 4.46 -14.77 -3.37
N HIS A 213 5.03 -14.68 -2.16
CA HIS A 213 6.07 -15.59 -1.72
C HIS A 213 5.58 -17.03 -1.52
N ASN A 214 4.40 -17.20 -0.91
CA ASN A 214 3.94 -18.50 -0.43
C ASN A 214 3.03 -19.24 -1.41
N LEU A 215 2.32 -18.51 -2.29
CA LEU A 215 1.30 -19.05 -3.20
C LEU A 215 1.62 -18.79 -4.67
N ASN A 216 2.70 -18.05 -4.98
CA ASN A 216 2.96 -17.53 -6.32
C ASN A 216 1.74 -16.78 -6.89
N PHE A 217 0.97 -16.13 -6.01
CA PHE A 217 -0.24 -15.39 -6.37
C PHE A 217 0.07 -13.90 -6.37
N ASP A 218 0.25 -13.36 -7.57
CA ASP A 218 0.55 -11.94 -7.77
C ASP A 218 -0.75 -11.14 -7.85
N LEU A 219 -1.01 -10.34 -6.81
CA LEU A 219 -2.18 -9.45 -6.77
C LEU A 219 -1.95 -8.17 -7.57
N TRP A 220 -0.70 -7.74 -7.75
CA TRP A 220 -0.39 -6.50 -8.47
C TRP A 220 -0.70 -6.64 -9.95
N ASN A 221 -0.42 -7.81 -10.52
CA ASN A 221 -0.72 -8.09 -11.93
C ASN A 221 -2.23 -8.19 -12.25
N GLN A 222 -3.11 -8.21 -11.24
CA GLN A 222 -4.57 -8.25 -11.46
C GLN A 222 -5.20 -6.86 -11.60
N ALA A 223 -4.54 -5.81 -11.10
CA ALA A 223 -4.95 -4.41 -11.29
C ALA A 223 -3.75 -3.54 -11.73
N PRO A 224 -3.12 -3.84 -12.87
CA PRO A 224 -1.83 -3.27 -13.26
C PRO A 224 -1.87 -1.75 -13.42
N VAL A 225 -2.99 -1.18 -13.88
CA VAL A 225 -3.13 0.28 -14.03
C VAL A 225 -3.08 0.98 -12.67
N PHE A 226 -3.80 0.46 -11.68
CA PHE A 226 -3.80 0.99 -10.32
C PHE A 226 -2.40 0.90 -9.70
N PHE A 227 -1.77 -0.28 -9.75
CA PHE A 227 -0.47 -0.48 -9.11
C PHE A 227 0.68 0.24 -9.81
N LYS A 228 0.57 0.52 -11.11
CA LYS A 228 1.51 1.39 -11.82
C LYS A 228 1.43 2.84 -11.33
N GLN A 229 0.25 3.32 -10.96
CA GLN A 229 0.06 4.69 -10.45
C GLN A 229 0.38 4.84 -8.96
N LEU A 230 0.27 3.75 -8.19
CA LEU A 230 0.43 3.78 -6.73
C LEU A 230 1.75 4.45 -6.27
N PRO A 231 2.94 4.16 -6.82
CA PRO A 231 4.17 4.84 -6.40
C PRO A 231 4.12 6.37 -6.59
N TYR A 232 3.55 6.85 -7.70
CA TYR A 232 3.39 8.29 -7.94
C TYR A 232 2.37 8.92 -7.01
N TYR A 233 1.28 8.20 -6.71
CA TYR A 233 0.31 8.63 -5.73
C TYR A 233 0.95 8.81 -4.35
N LEU A 234 1.74 7.83 -3.88
CA LEU A 234 2.43 7.92 -2.58
C LEU A 234 3.40 9.11 -2.51
N LEU A 235 4.09 9.44 -3.62
CA LEU A 235 4.98 10.61 -3.70
C LEU A 235 4.23 11.95 -3.62
N LEU A 236 3.04 12.03 -4.22
CA LEU A 236 2.30 13.28 -4.39
C LEU A 236 1.17 13.45 -3.36
N GLU A 237 0.78 12.42 -2.62
CA GLU A 237 -0.32 12.51 -1.67
C GLU A 237 0.01 13.35 -0.44
N CYS A 238 1.29 13.56 -0.12
CA CYS A 238 1.70 14.21 1.10
C CYS A 238 1.76 15.74 0.98
N TYR A 239 1.36 16.44 2.04
CA TYR A 239 1.56 17.88 2.15
C TYR A 239 3.07 18.21 2.31
N PRO A 240 3.61 19.22 1.60
CA PRO A 240 4.91 19.82 1.89
C PRO A 240 4.78 20.85 3.05
N PRO A 241 5.82 21.19 3.84
CA PRO A 241 7.01 20.40 4.20
C PRO A 241 6.67 19.26 5.16
N PRO A 242 7.61 18.35 5.47
CA PRO A 242 7.40 17.37 6.53
C PRO A 242 7.18 18.04 7.89
N VAL A 243 6.29 17.47 8.71
CA VAL A 243 5.98 17.93 10.06
C VAL A 243 6.96 17.31 11.04
N THR A 244 7.40 18.08 12.04
CA THR A 244 8.24 17.58 13.13
C THR A 244 7.41 17.33 14.39
N ILE A 245 7.37 16.09 14.85
CA ILE A 245 6.67 15.66 16.07
C ILE A 245 7.66 14.90 16.94
N ALA A 246 7.81 15.31 18.19
CA ALA A 246 8.73 14.69 19.16
C ALA A 246 10.19 14.50 18.65
N GLY A 247 10.66 15.37 17.75
CA GLY A 247 12.00 15.30 17.16
C GLY A 247 12.12 14.40 15.92
N HIS A 248 11.03 13.76 15.49
CA HIS A 248 10.94 12.96 14.27
C HIS A 248 10.22 13.74 13.16
N ARG A 249 10.65 13.58 11.92
CA ARG A 249 10.05 14.23 10.74
C ARG A 249 9.21 13.24 9.95
N PHE A 250 8.00 13.63 9.57
CA PHE A 250 7.10 12.80 8.76
C PHE A 250 6.44 13.63 7.67
N HIS A 251 6.22 13.01 6.52
CA HIS A 251 5.31 13.55 5.52
C HIS A 251 3.88 13.20 5.91
N GLN A 252 3.03 14.22 6.06
CA GLN A 252 1.64 14.00 6.39
C GLN A 252 0.87 13.67 5.10
N PRO A 253 0.30 12.46 4.96
CA PRO A 253 -0.52 12.13 3.81
C PRO A 253 -1.78 12.99 3.80
N SER A 254 -2.28 13.30 2.60
CA SER A 254 -3.55 13.97 2.44
C SER A 254 -4.71 13.13 2.93
N GLU A 255 -5.66 13.79 3.57
CA GLU A 255 -6.87 13.18 4.11
C GLU A 255 -8.04 14.13 3.89
N ARG A 256 -9.28 13.64 4.07
CA ARG A 256 -10.45 14.51 4.04
C ARG A 256 -10.27 15.68 5.02
N PHE A 257 -10.74 16.87 4.65
CA PHE A 257 -10.47 18.08 5.40
C PHE A 257 -10.98 18.04 6.85
N THR A 258 -12.02 17.25 7.09
CA THR A 258 -12.66 17.07 8.41
C THR A 258 -12.08 15.91 9.22
N ALA A 259 -11.13 15.16 8.68
CA ALA A 259 -10.50 14.06 9.38
C ALA A 259 -9.76 14.58 10.62
N ARG A 260 -9.77 13.77 11.68
CA ARG A 260 -9.11 14.06 12.96
C ARG A 260 -8.14 12.93 13.32
N SER A 261 -7.38 12.51 12.32
CA SER A 261 -6.40 11.43 12.47
C SER A 261 -5.19 11.95 13.25
N ASP A 262 -4.50 11.04 13.94
CA ASP A 262 -3.20 11.34 14.53
C ASP A 262 -2.17 11.50 13.39
N PRO A 263 -1.61 12.71 13.20
CA PRO A 263 -0.70 12.99 12.08
C PRO A 263 0.61 12.21 12.19
N GLU A 264 1.10 11.90 13.39
CA GLU A 264 2.31 11.09 13.58
C GLU A 264 2.06 9.67 13.08
N LEU A 265 0.98 9.04 13.57
CA LEU A 265 0.60 7.70 13.16
C LEU A 265 0.30 7.59 11.65
N GLN A 266 -0.39 8.59 11.07
CA GLN A 266 -0.66 8.58 9.62
C GLN A 266 0.61 8.74 8.79
N GLY A 267 1.51 9.65 9.19
CA GLY A 267 2.79 9.84 8.51
C GLY A 267 3.69 8.61 8.58
N GLU A 268 3.75 7.96 9.74
CA GLU A 268 4.47 6.69 9.91
C GLU A 268 3.91 5.59 9.01
N LEU A 269 2.60 5.37 9.04
CA LEU A 269 1.98 4.31 8.24
C LEU A 269 2.06 4.59 6.74
N ALA A 270 1.99 5.86 6.33
CA ALA A 270 2.18 6.24 4.93
C ALA A 270 3.60 5.86 4.50
N ARG A 271 4.58 6.19 5.33
CA ARG A 271 5.97 5.81 5.11
C ARG A 271 6.18 4.29 5.06
N VAL A 272 5.56 3.53 5.97
CA VAL A 272 5.62 2.06 5.93
C VAL A 272 5.02 1.52 4.63
N ALA A 273 3.92 2.12 4.14
CA ALA A 273 3.35 1.76 2.85
C ALA A 273 4.30 2.06 1.68
N GLU A 274 5.05 3.16 1.72
CA GLU A 274 6.10 3.46 0.73
C GLU A 274 7.20 2.39 0.74
N LEU A 275 7.72 2.02 1.92
CA LEU A 275 8.74 0.97 2.07
C LEU A 275 8.26 -0.38 1.53
N LEU A 276 7.04 -0.77 1.88
CA LEU A 276 6.39 -2.01 1.43
C LEU A 276 6.19 -2.02 -0.09
N THR A 277 5.77 -0.90 -0.66
CA THR A 277 5.59 -0.73 -2.12
C THR A 277 6.94 -0.84 -2.82
N SER A 278 7.98 -0.15 -2.31
CA SER A 278 9.34 -0.21 -2.86
C SER A 278 9.93 -1.62 -2.87
N ALA A 279 9.65 -2.37 -1.81
CA ALA A 279 10.16 -3.72 -1.63
C ALA A 279 9.44 -4.78 -2.49
N TYR A 280 8.24 -4.50 -3.01
CA TYR A 280 7.41 -5.48 -3.73
C TYR A 280 7.90 -5.68 -5.17
N GLU A 281 7.94 -4.60 -5.95
CA GLU A 281 8.42 -4.62 -7.34
C GLU A 281 9.62 -3.70 -7.51
N THR A 282 10.80 -4.25 -7.24
CA THR A 282 12.04 -3.47 -7.16
C THR A 282 12.54 -2.96 -8.52
N ASN A 283 12.04 -3.52 -9.62
CA ASN A 283 12.57 -3.22 -10.96
C ASN A 283 11.69 -2.25 -11.77
N ALA A 284 10.46 -1.97 -11.34
CA ALA A 284 9.61 -1.00 -12.01
C ALA A 284 10.17 0.43 -11.88
N VAL A 285 10.09 1.21 -12.95
CA VAL A 285 10.62 2.59 -13.01
C VAL A 285 9.91 3.47 -11.99
N GLU A 286 8.60 3.29 -11.87
CA GLU A 286 7.72 3.97 -10.92
C GLU A 286 8.20 3.75 -9.47
N THR A 287 8.52 2.51 -9.15
CA THR A 287 9.04 2.12 -7.84
C THR A 287 10.46 2.63 -7.60
N GLN A 288 11.29 2.76 -8.64
CA GLN A 288 12.63 3.32 -8.50
C GLN A 288 12.62 4.82 -8.15
N PHE A 289 11.64 5.58 -8.64
CA PHE A 289 11.46 6.97 -8.19
C PHE A 289 11.06 7.03 -6.71
N LEU A 290 10.13 6.15 -6.30
CA LEU A 290 9.77 6.02 -4.89
C LEU A 290 10.97 5.60 -4.04
N GLN A 291 11.82 4.68 -4.52
CA GLN A 291 13.07 4.31 -3.88
C GLN A 291 14.01 5.52 -3.69
N GLY A 292 14.15 6.37 -4.71
CA GLY A 292 14.95 7.60 -4.61
C GLY A 292 14.39 8.58 -3.58
N TRP A 293 13.06 8.65 -3.42
CA TRP A 293 12.42 9.43 -2.37
C TRP A 293 12.69 8.85 -0.98
N ILE A 294 12.47 7.55 -0.79
CA ILE A 294 12.59 6.94 0.54
C ILE A 294 14.03 6.79 1.03
N THR A 295 15.04 6.88 0.17
CA THR A 295 16.45 6.81 0.57
C THR A 295 16.99 8.08 1.23
N HIS A 296 16.23 9.18 1.24
CA HIS A 296 16.68 10.43 1.87
C HIS A 296 16.68 10.32 3.41
N ASP A 297 17.85 10.57 4.01
CA ASP A 297 18.12 10.39 5.44
C ASP A 297 17.22 11.20 6.38
N ILE A 298 16.65 12.30 5.87
CA ILE A 298 15.73 13.18 6.60
C ILE A 298 14.38 12.52 6.89
N TYR A 299 14.09 11.37 6.29
CA TYR A 299 12.81 10.66 6.37
C TYR A 299 12.92 9.25 6.98
N ARG A 300 13.99 9.00 7.76
CA ARG A 300 14.14 7.74 8.50
C ARG A 300 13.06 7.60 9.56
N LEU A 301 12.41 6.43 9.63
CA LEU A 301 11.47 6.12 10.70
C LEU A 301 12.22 5.82 12.01
N GLY A 302 12.36 6.87 12.81
CA GLY A 302 13.08 6.92 14.10
C GLY A 302 12.36 6.29 15.30
N THR A 303 11.05 6.06 15.18
CA THR A 303 10.14 5.91 16.30
C THR A 303 9.99 4.48 16.81
N LEU A 304 9.34 4.32 17.97
CA LEU A 304 9.05 3.00 18.56
C LEU A 304 8.20 2.11 17.64
N SER A 305 7.28 2.70 16.88
CA SER A 305 6.43 2.02 15.90
C SER A 305 7.11 1.88 14.54
N GLY A 306 7.86 2.89 14.08
CA GLY A 306 8.41 2.91 12.72
C GLY A 306 9.75 2.20 12.55
N ALA A 307 10.64 2.23 13.54
CA ALA A 307 11.98 1.65 13.44
C ALA A 307 11.99 0.14 13.11
N PRO A 308 11.10 -0.70 13.67
CA PRO A 308 11.02 -2.11 13.27
C PRO A 308 10.70 -2.28 11.77
N TYR A 309 9.83 -1.45 11.22
CA TYR A 309 9.46 -1.50 9.79
C TYR A 309 10.56 -0.96 8.89
N GLU A 310 11.24 0.12 9.29
CA GLU A 310 12.42 0.63 8.58
C GLU A 310 13.48 -0.46 8.49
N PHE A 311 13.79 -1.13 9.60
CA PHE A 311 14.76 -2.21 9.61
C PHE A 311 14.31 -3.40 8.74
N LEU A 312 13.02 -3.77 8.81
CA LEU A 312 12.48 -4.92 8.08
C LEU A 312 12.42 -4.71 6.55
N TRP A 313 12.05 -3.51 6.10
CA TRP A 313 11.68 -3.27 4.70
C TRP A 313 12.65 -2.40 3.93
N MET A 314 13.40 -1.50 4.59
CA MET A 314 14.30 -0.60 3.89
C MET A 314 15.50 -1.36 3.31
N ASN A 315 15.71 -1.25 2.00
CA ASN A 315 16.89 -1.76 1.33
C ASN A 315 17.78 -0.60 0.86
N PRO A 316 18.85 -0.23 1.59
CA PRO A 316 19.71 0.89 1.19
C PRO A 316 20.55 0.58 -0.06
N TYR A 317 20.62 -0.69 -0.46
CA TYR A 317 21.42 -1.15 -1.59
C TYR A 317 20.61 -1.19 -2.89
N GLN A 318 19.31 -0.94 -2.83
CA GLN A 318 18.45 -0.87 -4.00
C GLN A 318 18.63 0.50 -4.68
N PRO A 319 18.99 0.53 -5.98
CA PRO A 319 19.14 1.79 -6.70
C PRO A 319 17.80 2.51 -6.79
N GLY A 320 17.83 3.83 -6.62
CA GLY A 320 16.68 4.71 -6.83
C GLY A 320 16.96 5.71 -7.94
N LEU A 321 15.92 6.11 -8.66
CA LEU A 321 15.95 7.23 -9.59
C LEU A 321 15.62 8.52 -8.84
N SER A 322 16.16 9.64 -9.29
CA SER A 322 15.83 10.95 -8.71
C SER A 322 14.35 11.27 -8.92
N TYR A 323 13.62 11.50 -7.83
CA TYR A 323 12.20 11.87 -7.87
C TYR A 323 11.97 13.26 -8.48
N TYR A 324 13.01 14.08 -8.65
CA TYR A 324 12.92 15.35 -9.40
C TYR A 324 12.51 15.17 -10.87
N ASN A 325 12.63 13.95 -11.42
CA ASN A 325 12.17 13.63 -12.78
C ASN A 325 10.70 13.17 -12.82
N VAL A 326 10.04 13.05 -11.68
CA VAL A 326 8.60 12.73 -11.62
C VAL A 326 7.81 14.02 -11.93
N PRO A 327 6.76 13.94 -12.76
CA PRO A 327 5.86 15.06 -12.98
C PRO A 327 5.35 15.65 -11.66
N LEU A 328 5.13 16.96 -11.65
CA LEU A 328 4.68 17.66 -10.44
C LEU A 328 3.18 17.48 -10.18
N TYR A 329 2.52 16.63 -10.96
CA TYR A 329 1.11 16.32 -10.81
C TYR A 329 0.81 14.86 -11.17
N LEU A 330 -0.31 14.39 -10.66
CA LEU A 330 -0.92 13.11 -10.99
C LEU A 330 -2.41 13.33 -11.17
N TYR A 331 -2.90 13.06 -12.39
CA TYR A 331 -4.31 12.86 -12.64
C TYR A 331 -4.61 11.35 -12.66
N ASP A 332 -5.30 10.89 -11.63
CA ASP A 332 -5.84 9.53 -11.56
C ASP A 332 -7.25 9.52 -12.17
N GLU A 333 -7.32 9.18 -13.46
CA GLU A 333 -8.57 9.05 -14.21
C GLU A 333 -9.52 7.99 -13.63
N ILE A 334 -8.97 6.93 -13.01
CA ILE A 334 -9.75 5.80 -12.52
C ILE A 334 -10.36 6.14 -11.16
N GLY A 335 -9.56 6.68 -10.23
CA GLY A 335 -10.04 7.09 -8.91
C GLY A 335 -10.68 8.47 -8.88
N GLY A 336 -10.55 9.25 -9.95
CA GLY A 336 -11.10 10.60 -10.06
C GLY A 336 -10.42 11.58 -9.12
N ARG A 337 -9.08 11.55 -9.10
CA ARG A 337 -8.26 12.37 -8.20
C ARG A 337 -7.28 13.20 -9.01
N LEU A 338 -6.99 14.40 -8.52
CA LEU A 338 -5.93 15.25 -9.06
C LEU A 338 -5.07 15.71 -7.90
N LEU A 339 -3.78 15.42 -7.95
CA LEU A 339 -2.79 15.90 -7.00
C LEU A 339 -1.75 16.72 -7.77
N ALA A 340 -1.34 17.86 -7.25
CA ALA A 340 -0.24 18.61 -7.84
C ALA A 340 0.52 19.42 -6.80
N ARG A 341 1.79 19.72 -7.10
CA ARG A 341 2.68 20.53 -6.30
C ARG A 341 3.49 21.49 -7.18
N SER A 342 4.00 22.58 -6.61
CA SER A 342 4.71 23.63 -7.36
C SER A 342 6.20 23.36 -7.55
N SER A 343 6.82 22.66 -6.61
CA SER A 343 8.19 22.15 -6.73
C SER A 343 8.35 20.96 -5.80
N TRP A 344 9.51 20.29 -5.85
CA TRP A 344 9.86 19.22 -4.91
C TRP A 344 10.41 19.73 -3.56
N ASP A 345 10.48 21.05 -3.37
CA ASP A 345 11.05 21.68 -2.18
C ASP A 345 10.05 21.76 -1.02
N ASP A 346 10.57 22.08 0.17
CA ASP A 346 9.82 22.15 1.43
C ASP A 346 8.83 23.34 1.46
N ASP A 347 9.02 24.38 0.66
CA ASP A 347 8.15 25.56 0.54
C ASP A 347 7.11 25.45 -0.58
N ALA A 348 7.00 24.29 -1.21
CA ALA A 348 6.07 24.07 -2.32
C ALA A 348 4.61 24.33 -1.91
N GLU A 349 3.86 25.03 -2.75
CA GLU A 349 2.40 24.95 -2.77
C GLU A 349 1.96 23.56 -3.25
N TRP A 350 0.81 23.10 -2.76
CA TRP A 350 0.20 21.83 -3.11
C TRP A 350 -1.32 21.94 -3.27
N ILE A 351 -1.89 21.15 -4.16
CA ILE A 351 -3.32 21.02 -4.40
C ILE A 351 -3.72 19.57 -4.49
N GLY A 352 -4.87 19.24 -3.92
CA GLY A 352 -5.47 17.93 -4.00
C GLY A 352 -6.97 18.01 -4.19
N TYR A 353 -7.46 17.42 -5.27
CA TYR A 353 -8.87 17.18 -5.51
C TYR A 353 -9.18 15.69 -5.38
N PHE A 354 -9.95 15.34 -4.36
CA PHE A 354 -10.39 13.97 -4.11
C PHE A 354 -11.61 13.98 -3.21
N GLY A 355 -12.50 12.98 -3.35
CA GLY A 355 -13.72 12.90 -2.54
C GLY A 355 -14.65 14.12 -2.69
N ALA A 356 -14.63 14.79 -3.85
CA ALA A 356 -15.31 16.05 -4.11
C ALA A 356 -14.89 17.22 -3.20
N GLU A 357 -13.69 17.15 -2.62
CA GLU A 357 -13.04 18.23 -1.90
C GLU A 357 -11.86 18.73 -2.73
N LEU A 358 -11.74 20.06 -2.90
CA LEU A 358 -10.52 20.69 -3.40
C LEU A 358 -9.78 21.32 -2.21
N GLN A 359 -8.62 20.77 -1.88
CA GLN A 359 -7.77 21.24 -0.82
C GLN A 359 -6.54 21.95 -1.39
N LEU A 360 -6.18 23.07 -0.77
CA LEU A 360 -4.95 23.81 -1.05
C LEU A 360 -4.06 23.75 0.18
N PHE A 361 -2.77 23.64 -0.05
CA PHE A 361 -1.74 23.84 0.96
C PHE A 361 -0.78 24.91 0.46
N ALA A 362 -0.69 26.00 1.22
CA ALA A 362 0.24 27.09 0.97
C ALA A 362 0.60 27.74 2.31
N ASP A 363 1.80 28.30 2.42
CA ASP A 363 2.27 28.98 3.63
C ASP A 363 2.14 28.16 4.93
N GLY A 364 2.29 26.83 4.84
CA GLY A 364 2.17 25.93 5.99
C GLY A 364 0.73 25.62 6.42
N HIS A 365 -0.28 26.03 5.65
CA HIS A 365 -1.68 25.91 6.03
C HIS A 365 -2.54 25.22 4.97
N ARG A 366 -3.40 24.30 5.44
CA ARG A 366 -4.45 23.66 4.63
C ARG A 366 -5.70 24.54 4.55
N THR A 367 -6.22 24.72 3.35
CA THR A 367 -7.47 25.44 3.07
C THR A 367 -8.40 24.56 2.23
N LEU A 368 -9.68 24.51 2.59
CA LEU A 368 -10.71 23.90 1.75
C LEU A 368 -11.33 24.96 0.84
N VAL A 369 -11.35 24.70 -0.46
CA VAL A 369 -12.00 25.59 -1.42
C VAL A 369 -13.51 25.39 -1.38
N ASP A 370 -14.27 26.49 -1.28
CA ASP A 370 -15.73 26.47 -1.37
C ASP A 370 -16.16 26.33 -2.84
N PRO A 371 -16.80 25.21 -3.24
CA PRO A 371 -17.20 24.97 -4.63
C PRO A 371 -18.24 25.96 -5.14
N LYS A 372 -18.93 26.69 -4.25
CA LYS A 372 -19.94 27.70 -4.63
C LYS A 372 -19.34 29.05 -4.95
N LYS A 373 -18.07 29.29 -4.59
CA LYS A 373 -17.39 30.55 -4.83
C LYS A 373 -16.57 30.43 -6.10
N GLN A 374 -16.75 31.37 -7.02
CA GLN A 374 -15.83 31.49 -8.14
C GLN A 374 -14.47 31.93 -7.61
N ILE A 375 -13.48 31.05 -7.76
CA ILE A 375 -12.09 31.34 -7.44
C ILE A 375 -11.30 31.58 -8.73
N SER A 376 -10.19 32.31 -8.62
CA SER A 376 -9.27 32.46 -9.75
C SER A 376 -8.65 31.10 -10.09
N PRO A 377 -8.30 30.83 -11.37
CA PRO A 377 -7.53 29.65 -11.74
C PRO A 377 -6.28 29.53 -10.90
N ILE A 378 -6.04 28.33 -10.36
CA ILE A 378 -4.85 28.02 -9.56
C ILE A 378 -3.80 27.47 -10.52
N VAL A 379 -2.68 28.17 -10.66
CA VAL A 379 -1.66 27.87 -11.68
C VAL A 379 -0.46 27.22 -11.02
N PHE A 380 -0.09 26.05 -11.53
CA PHE A 380 1.12 25.30 -11.21
C PHE A 380 2.05 25.26 -12.43
N PRO A 381 3.33 24.87 -12.29
CA PRO A 381 4.28 24.94 -13.39
C PRO A 381 3.93 24.11 -14.63
N GLN A 382 3.12 23.05 -14.49
CA GLN A 382 2.77 22.12 -15.58
C GLN A 382 1.25 22.06 -15.83
N LEU A 383 0.45 22.80 -15.05
CA LEU A 383 -1.01 22.76 -15.18
C LEU A 383 -1.69 23.99 -14.57
N ALA A 384 -2.98 24.15 -14.87
CA ALA A 384 -3.88 24.95 -14.06
C ALA A 384 -5.11 24.15 -13.62
N VAL A 385 -5.60 24.45 -12.42
CA VAL A 385 -6.85 23.90 -11.88
C VAL A 385 -7.90 25.00 -11.79
N VAL A 386 -9.07 24.73 -12.34
CA VAL A 386 -10.21 25.64 -12.35
C VAL A 386 -11.39 25.00 -11.65
N ALA A 387 -11.92 25.68 -10.62
CA ALA A 387 -13.17 25.28 -9.99
C ALA A 387 -14.37 25.72 -10.84
N ALA A 388 -15.17 24.77 -11.31
CA ALA A 388 -16.37 25.08 -12.07
C ALA A 388 -17.47 25.63 -11.13
N ALA A 389 -17.84 26.90 -11.34
CA ALA A 389 -19.01 27.52 -10.72
C ALA A 389 -19.88 28.17 -11.81
N GLY A 390 -21.13 27.72 -11.98
CA GLY A 390 -22.06 28.24 -12.99
C GLY A 390 -21.59 28.04 -14.44
N ASP A 391 -21.81 29.04 -15.31
CA ASP A 391 -21.38 29.05 -16.72
C ASP A 391 -19.87 29.33 -16.88
N ALA A 392 -19.04 28.75 -16.01
CA ALA A 392 -17.64 29.11 -15.74
C ALA A 392 -16.88 29.56 -17.00
N ARG A 393 -16.60 30.86 -17.10
CA ARG A 393 -15.67 31.45 -18.06
C ARG A 393 -14.40 31.84 -17.32
N PHE A 394 -13.27 31.40 -17.84
CA PHE A 394 -11.97 31.66 -17.24
C PHE A 394 -10.94 31.89 -18.33
N GLN A 395 -9.83 32.51 -17.95
CA GLN A 395 -8.68 32.70 -18.81
C GLN A 395 -7.45 32.29 -18.01
N VAL A 396 -6.66 31.38 -18.58
CA VAL A 396 -5.37 30.93 -18.02
C VAL A 396 -4.29 31.19 -19.05
N ARG A 397 -3.11 31.58 -18.59
CA ARG A 397 -1.90 31.61 -19.41
C ARG A 397 -1.04 30.43 -18.96
N LEU A 398 -0.75 29.53 -19.89
CA LEU A 398 0.09 28.37 -19.68
C LEU A 398 1.12 28.25 -20.81
N ALA A 399 2.19 27.49 -20.59
CA ALA A 399 3.10 27.13 -21.65
C ALA A 399 2.45 26.14 -22.64
N GLU A 400 3.02 26.02 -23.82
CA GLU A 400 2.58 25.02 -24.79
C GLU A 400 2.84 23.61 -24.23
N GLY A 401 1.78 22.80 -24.12
CA GLY A 401 1.85 21.44 -23.59
C GLY A 401 1.41 21.27 -22.13
N ASP A 402 1.11 22.35 -21.41
CA ASP A 402 0.56 22.28 -20.05
C ASP A 402 -0.94 21.95 -20.05
N ASP A 403 -1.40 21.28 -18.99
CA ASP A 403 -2.79 20.83 -18.87
C ASP A 403 -3.69 21.85 -18.16
N VAL A 404 -4.98 21.87 -18.50
CA VAL A 404 -6.02 22.59 -17.75
C VAL A 404 -7.04 21.59 -17.24
N PHE A 405 -7.15 21.48 -15.91
CA PHE A 405 -8.15 20.64 -15.26
C PHE A 405 -9.32 21.48 -14.77
N VAL A 406 -10.54 21.04 -15.07
CA VAL A 406 -11.77 21.64 -14.53
C VAL A 406 -12.40 20.70 -13.52
N VAL A 407 -12.54 21.16 -12.27
CA VAL A 407 -13.02 20.34 -11.13
C VAL A 407 -14.40 20.79 -10.64
N PHE A 408 -15.01 20.01 -9.74
CA PHE A 408 -16.40 20.18 -9.24
C PHE A 408 -17.49 19.98 -10.30
N LEU A 409 -17.19 19.25 -11.37
CA LEU A 409 -18.18 18.85 -12.35
C LEU A 409 -19.00 17.65 -11.85
N GLU A 410 -20.13 17.40 -12.50
CA GLU A 410 -20.93 16.21 -12.27
C GLU A 410 -20.28 15.02 -13.00
N PRO A 411 -19.87 13.95 -12.30
CA PRO A 411 -19.19 12.81 -12.93
C PRO A 411 -20.03 12.19 -14.05
N GLY A 412 -19.42 11.90 -15.20
CA GLY A 412 -20.07 11.29 -16.37
C GLY A 412 -20.95 12.24 -17.19
N LYS A 413 -21.08 13.51 -16.80
CA LYS A 413 -21.86 14.49 -17.54
C LYS A 413 -21.07 15.08 -18.71
N THR A 414 -21.76 15.34 -19.81
CA THR A 414 -21.20 16.04 -20.98
C THR A 414 -21.24 17.55 -20.79
N TYR A 415 -20.09 18.19 -20.97
CA TYR A 415 -19.89 19.62 -20.97
C TYR A 415 -19.42 20.10 -22.34
N TRP A 416 -19.89 21.26 -22.77
CA TRP A 416 -19.45 21.88 -24.02
C TRP A 416 -18.33 22.88 -23.72
N VAL A 417 -17.12 22.55 -24.14
CA VAL A 417 -15.92 23.34 -23.87
C VAL A 417 -15.54 24.12 -25.13
N LYS A 418 -15.18 25.39 -24.96
CA LYS A 418 -14.63 26.24 -26.01
C LYS A 418 -13.29 26.80 -25.56
N THR A 419 -12.23 26.51 -26.31
CA THR A 419 -10.87 27.02 -26.09
C THR A 419 -10.52 28.08 -27.14
N GLY A 420 -10.25 29.31 -26.70
CA GLY A 420 -9.95 30.43 -27.60
C GLY A 420 -11.04 30.68 -28.65
N GLU A 421 -10.65 30.69 -29.93
CA GLU A 421 -11.57 30.89 -31.06
C GLU A 421 -12.16 29.59 -31.63
N ALA A 422 -11.82 28.42 -31.06
CA ALA A 422 -12.32 27.14 -31.52
C ALA A 422 -13.86 27.03 -31.38
N ALA A 423 -14.46 26.09 -32.13
CA ALA A 423 -15.85 25.72 -31.92
C ALA A 423 -16.02 25.01 -30.57
N PHE A 424 -17.25 25.03 -30.03
CA PHE A 424 -17.57 24.21 -28.86
C PHE A 424 -17.40 22.73 -29.20
N ALA A 425 -16.68 22.00 -28.36
CA ALA A 425 -16.53 20.55 -28.44
C ALA A 425 -17.15 19.89 -27.19
N PRO A 426 -17.84 18.74 -27.32
CA PRO A 426 -18.34 18.01 -26.18
C PRO A 426 -17.22 17.22 -25.49
N HIS A 427 -17.14 17.31 -24.17
CA HIS A 427 -16.23 16.57 -23.32
C HIS A 427 -17.02 15.94 -22.17
N VAL A 428 -16.65 14.73 -21.75
CA VAL A 428 -17.31 14.04 -20.63
C VAL A 428 -16.44 14.17 -19.41
N ALA A 429 -16.99 14.67 -18.30
CA ALA A 429 -16.27 14.71 -17.03
C ALA A 429 -15.98 13.28 -16.56
N GLY A 430 -14.72 13.01 -16.24
CA GLY A 430 -14.26 11.73 -15.72
C GLY A 430 -14.80 11.43 -14.32
N LYS A 431 -14.28 10.35 -13.73
CA LYS A 431 -14.56 10.04 -12.32
C LYS A 431 -14.08 11.20 -11.44
N GLY A 432 -14.78 11.42 -10.32
CA GLY A 432 -14.54 12.57 -9.45
C GLY A 432 -15.09 13.91 -9.96
N GLY A 433 -15.52 14.01 -11.23
CA GLY A 433 -16.01 15.27 -11.79
C GLY A 433 -14.86 16.20 -12.21
N ILE A 434 -13.85 15.61 -12.84
CA ILE A 434 -12.70 16.30 -13.43
C ILE A 434 -12.82 16.21 -14.95
N LEU A 435 -12.59 17.32 -15.64
CA LEU A 435 -12.48 17.38 -17.11
C LEU A 435 -11.10 17.85 -17.51
#